data_AF-A0A7T7XM75-F1
#
_entry.id   AF-A0A7T7XM75-F1
#
_cell.length_a   1.000
_cell.length_b   1.000
_cell.length_c   1.000
_cell.angle_alpha   90.00
_cell.angle_beta   90.00
_cell.angle_gamma   90.00
#
_symmetry.space_group_name_H-M   'P 1'
#
loop_
_entity.id
_entity.type
_entity.pdbx_description
1 polymer ?
#
loop_
_entity_poly.entity_id
_entity_poly.type
_entity_poly.pdbx_seq_one_letter_code
_entity_poly.pdbx_strand_id
1 'polypeptide(L)'
;MDTLGLYAFGLPDVQYHFRGLDPNAVVSHAYNVAYYQFEYDAPIESGHTVDGIDPAVQWTCRYESALIQPAREVLDIAPGEYAAGNRE
;
A
#
# COMPACT_ATOMS: atom_id res chain seq x y z
N MET A 1 -3.44 -7.74 1.85
CA MET A 1 -4.48 -7.02 1.08
C MET A 1 -3.79 -6.36 -0.08
N ASP A 2 -4.46 -6.32 -1.21
CA ASP A 2 -3.85 -5.96 -2.49
C ASP A 2 -4.95 -5.38 -3.37
N THR A 3 -4.72 -4.20 -3.96
CA THR A 3 -5.65 -3.62 -4.94
C THR A 3 -5.35 -4.16 -6.33
N LEU A 4 -6.37 -4.20 -7.19
CA LEU A 4 -6.20 -4.51 -8.61
C LEU A 4 -6.96 -3.50 -9.44
N GLY A 5 -6.28 -2.92 -10.42
CA GLY A 5 -6.88 -2.06 -11.44
C GLY A 5 -5.99 -0.91 -11.87
N LEU A 6 -5.18 -0.35 -10.97
CA LEU A 6 -4.29 0.77 -11.30
C LEU A 6 -3.23 0.37 -12.31
N TYR A 7 -2.72 -0.86 -12.20
CA TYR A 7 -1.73 -1.38 -13.13
C TYR A 7 -2.20 -1.39 -14.59
N ALA A 8 -3.50 -1.55 -14.83
CA ALA A 8 -4.07 -1.47 -16.18
C ALA A 8 -3.99 -0.05 -16.79
N PHE A 9 -3.84 0.97 -15.95
CA PHE A 9 -3.65 2.37 -16.35
C PHE A 9 -2.17 2.81 -16.32
N GLY A 10 -1.24 1.88 -16.09
CA GLY A 10 0.20 2.19 -15.98
C GLY A 10 0.62 2.74 -14.61
N LEU A 11 -0.24 2.63 -13.60
CA LEU A 11 0.03 3.10 -12.24
C LEU A 11 0.20 1.91 -11.27
N PRO A 12 0.99 2.03 -10.20
CA PRO A 12 1.18 0.95 -9.24
C PRO A 12 -0.08 0.71 -8.40
N ASP A 13 -0.49 -0.55 -8.28
CA ASP A 13 -1.47 -0.96 -7.27
C ASP A 13 -0.89 -0.83 -5.84
N VAL A 14 -1.75 -0.81 -4.82
CA VAL A 14 -1.36 -0.68 -3.42
C VAL A 14 -1.44 -2.03 -2.71
N GLN A 15 -0.40 -2.36 -1.94
CA GLN A 15 -0.30 -3.61 -1.21
C GLN A 15 -0.06 -3.38 0.30
N TYR A 16 -0.66 -4.25 1.11
CA TYR A 16 -0.43 -4.33 2.56
C TYR A 16 -0.25 -5.79 2.98
N HIS A 17 0.83 -6.06 3.69
CA HIS A 17 0.97 -7.30 4.45
C HIS A 17 0.89 -7.01 5.95
N PHE A 18 -0.21 -7.43 6.59
CA PHE A 18 -0.52 -7.02 7.96
C PHE A 18 -1.17 -8.12 8.81
N ARG A 19 -1.13 -7.92 10.13
CA ARG A 19 -1.78 -8.71 11.17
C ARG A 19 -2.33 -7.78 12.25
N GLY A 20 -3.40 -8.18 12.93
CA GLY A 20 -3.93 -7.44 14.09
C GLY A 20 -4.61 -6.10 13.79
N LEU A 21 -4.77 -5.71 12.52
CA LEU A 21 -5.59 -4.57 12.09
C LEU A 21 -6.98 -5.04 11.63
N ASP A 22 -7.98 -4.17 11.79
CA ASP A 22 -9.31 -4.38 11.19
C ASP A 22 -9.19 -4.33 9.65
N PRO A 23 -9.54 -5.40 8.93
CA PRO A 23 -9.49 -5.41 7.48
C PRO A 23 -10.32 -4.28 6.83
N ASN A 24 -11.45 -3.87 7.41
CA ASN A 24 -12.27 -2.80 6.82
C ASN A 24 -11.59 -1.43 6.88
N ALA A 25 -10.84 -1.18 7.97
CA ALA A 25 -10.02 0.02 8.09
C ALA A 25 -8.88 0.00 7.06
N VAL A 26 -8.25 -1.15 6.84
CA VAL A 26 -7.22 -1.30 5.80
C VAL A 26 -7.81 -1.14 4.40
N VAL A 27 -9.01 -1.65 4.10
CA VAL A 27 -9.70 -1.42 2.81
C VAL A 27 -9.90 0.07 2.56
N SER A 28 -10.45 0.77 3.55
CA SER A 28 -10.71 2.22 3.45
C SER A 28 -9.41 3.00 3.21
N HIS A 29 -8.35 2.63 3.93
CA HIS A 29 -7.03 3.23 3.76
C HIS A 29 -6.43 2.94 2.37
N ALA A 30 -6.47 1.69 1.93
CA ALA A 30 -5.99 1.27 0.60
C ALA A 30 -6.72 2.01 -0.52
N TYR A 31 -8.04 2.17 -0.40
CA TYR A 31 -8.84 2.94 -1.36
C TYR A 31 -8.39 4.40 -1.42
N ASN A 32 -8.18 5.06 -0.28
CA ASN A 32 -7.74 6.45 -0.24
C ASN A 32 -6.35 6.63 -0.87
N VAL A 33 -5.40 5.74 -0.59
CA VAL A 33 -4.06 5.77 -1.20
C VAL A 33 -4.15 5.50 -2.70
N ALA A 34 -4.90 4.49 -3.13
CA ALA A 34 -5.09 4.18 -4.55
C ALA A 34 -5.73 5.35 -5.30
N TYR A 35 -6.73 6.01 -4.70
CA TYR A 35 -7.34 7.22 -5.23
C TYR A 35 -6.32 8.36 -5.34
N TYR A 36 -5.49 8.57 -4.32
CA TYR A 36 -4.43 9.59 -4.35
C TYR A 36 -3.38 9.31 -5.44
N GLN A 37 -2.93 8.06 -5.57
CA GLN A 37 -2.03 7.65 -6.65
C GLN A 37 -2.67 7.86 -8.03
N PHE A 38 -3.96 7.58 -8.19
CA PHE A 38 -4.66 7.80 -9.45
C PHE A 38 -4.82 9.29 -9.80
N GLU A 39 -5.27 10.10 -8.83
CA GLU A 39 -5.57 11.53 -9.04
C GLU A 39 -4.32 12.36 -9.35
N TYR A 40 -3.17 11.99 -8.77
CA TYR A 40 -1.94 12.78 -8.83
C TYR A 40 -0.78 12.12 -9.58
N ASP A 41 -1.07 11.10 -10.41
CA ASP A 41 -0.08 10.40 -11.25
C ASP A 41 1.06 9.74 -10.46
N ALA A 42 0.66 8.93 -9.48
CA ALA A 42 1.51 8.12 -8.61
C ALA A 42 2.69 8.86 -7.93
N PRO A 43 2.44 9.93 -7.15
CA PRO A 43 3.49 10.79 -6.60
C PRO A 43 4.28 10.17 -5.42
N ILE A 44 3.85 9.03 -4.88
CA ILE A 44 4.52 8.39 -3.74
C ILE A 44 5.74 7.60 -4.23
N GLU A 45 6.91 7.95 -3.70
CA GLU A 45 8.17 7.27 -3.98
C GLU A 45 8.59 6.33 -2.84
N SER A 46 9.53 5.42 -3.12
CA SER A 46 10.11 4.56 -2.09
C SER A 46 10.84 5.38 -1.03
N GLY A 47 10.55 5.12 0.24
CA GLY A 47 11.09 5.85 1.38
C GLY A 47 10.19 7.00 1.87
N HIS A 48 9.17 7.40 1.11
CA HIS A 48 8.11 8.29 1.61
C HIS A 48 7.29 7.60 2.70
N THR A 49 6.53 8.42 3.43
CA THR A 49 5.55 7.94 4.41
C THR A 49 4.16 8.43 4.07
N VAL A 50 3.16 7.64 4.47
CA VAL A 50 1.76 8.03 4.53
C VAL A 50 1.26 7.87 5.95
N ASP A 51 0.19 8.59 6.28
CA ASP A 51 -0.55 8.36 7.53
C ASP A 51 -0.98 6.89 7.62
N GLY A 52 -0.98 6.33 8.83
CA GLY A 52 -1.59 5.04 9.08
C GLY A 52 -3.10 5.13 9.28
N ILE A 53 -3.71 4.02 9.74
CA ILE A 53 -5.11 4.06 10.22
C ILE A 53 -5.27 5.07 11.37
N ASP A 54 -4.28 5.14 12.26
CA ASP A 54 -4.10 6.26 13.17
C ASP A 54 -3.19 7.30 12.48
N PRO A 55 -3.69 8.52 12.17
CA PRO A 55 -2.90 9.55 11.51
C PRO A 55 -1.68 10.04 12.31
N ALA A 56 -1.63 9.78 13.63
CA ALA A 56 -0.44 10.08 14.43
C ALA A 56 0.74 9.14 14.13
N VAL A 57 0.49 8.03 13.43
CA VAL A 57 1.49 7.02 13.06
C VAL A 57 1.78 7.12 11.57
N GLN A 58 3.06 7.10 11.20
CA GLN A 58 3.51 7.14 9.80
C GLN A 58 3.94 5.75 9.35
N TRP A 59 3.51 5.35 8.16
CA TRP A 59 3.85 4.08 7.53
C TRP A 59 4.72 4.31 6.29
N THR A 60 5.83 3.58 6.20
CA THR A 60 6.78 3.71 5.08
C THR A 60 6.26 3.02 3.84
N CYS A 61 6.44 3.67 2.69
CA CYS A 61 6.07 3.16 1.38
C CYS A 61 7.31 2.67 0.61
N ARG A 62 7.17 1.57 -0.13
CA ARG A 62 8.23 1.01 -0.99
C ARG A 62 7.63 0.38 -2.23
N TYR A 63 8.35 0.48 -3.36
CA TYR A 63 8.01 -0.30 -4.54
C TYR A 63 8.53 -1.72 -4.38
N GLU A 64 7.64 -2.69 -4.52
CA GLU A 64 7.94 -4.11 -4.39
C GLU A 64 7.25 -4.91 -5.51
N SER A 65 7.66 -6.17 -5.69
CA SER A 65 6.89 -7.11 -6.50
C SER A 65 5.67 -7.59 -5.75
N ALA A 66 4.52 -7.68 -6.43
CA ALA A 66 3.30 -8.20 -5.82
C ALA A 66 3.50 -9.60 -5.21
N LEU A 67 3.01 -9.79 -3.99
CA LEU A 67 3.07 -11.06 -3.27
C LEU A 67 2.10 -12.10 -3.85
N ILE A 68 1.09 -11.64 -4.58
CA ILE A 68 0.07 -12.46 -5.25
C ILE A 68 -0.01 -12.11 -6.73
N GLN A 69 -0.47 -13.07 -7.54
CA GLN A 69 -0.67 -12.86 -8.97
C GLN A 69 -1.76 -11.81 -9.25
N PRO A 70 -1.69 -11.05 -10.36
CA PRO A 70 -0.62 -11.10 -11.38
C PRO A 70 0.68 -10.43 -10.91
N ALA A 71 1.81 -10.92 -11.43
CA ALA A 71 3.12 -10.32 -11.20
C ALA A 71 3.16 -8.90 -11.77
N ARG A 72 3.42 -7.92 -10.89
CA ARG A 72 3.51 -6.49 -11.20
C ARG A 72 4.27 -5.76 -10.09
N GLU A 73 4.68 -4.55 -10.37
CA GLU A 73 5.18 -3.63 -9.35
C GLU A 73 3.98 -3.03 -8.58
N VAL A 74 4.10 -2.99 -7.26
CA VAL A 74 3.10 -2.44 -6.34
C VAL A 74 3.77 -1.46 -5.38
N LEU A 75 2.99 -0.49 -4.90
CA LEU A 75 3.34 0.33 -3.76
C LEU A 75 2.97 -0.44 -2.48
N ASP A 76 3.96 -1.08 -1.84
CA ASP A 76 3.79 -1.71 -0.52
C ASP A 76 3.83 -0.64 0.57
N ILE A 77 2.85 -0.68 1.46
CA ILE A 77 2.78 0.17 2.64
C ILE A 77 3.00 -0.69 3.87
N ALA A 78 4.08 -0.40 4.60
CA ALA A 78 4.49 -1.13 5.78
C ALA A 78 3.77 -0.62 7.04
N PRO A 79 2.83 -1.39 7.65
CA PRO A 79 2.02 -0.89 8.73
C PRO A 79 2.71 -1.01 10.10
N GLY A 80 3.99 -0.64 10.17
CA GLY A 80 4.79 -0.63 11.41
C GLY A 80 4.76 -1.97 12.16
N GLU A 81 4.38 -1.93 13.43
CA GLU A 81 4.27 -3.11 14.31
C GLU A 81 3.26 -4.16 13.82
N TYR A 82 2.28 -3.74 13.03
CA TYR A 82 1.25 -4.59 12.46
C TYR A 82 1.71 -5.29 11.18
N ALA A 83 2.93 -5.02 10.71
CA ALA A 83 3.50 -5.72 9.59
C ALA A 83 3.51 -7.24 9.84
N ALA A 84 3.11 -7.97 8.80
CA ALA A 84 3.30 -9.40 8.72
C ALA A 84 4.41 -9.73 7.72
N GLY A 85 5.06 -10.88 7.91
CA GLY A 85 6.21 -11.31 7.13
C GLY A 85 7.54 -10.69 7.56
N ASN A 86 8.63 -11.31 7.14
CA ASN A 86 9.96 -10.71 7.20
C ASN A 86 10.15 -9.91 5.91
N ARG A 87 10.40 -8.60 6.02
CA ARG A 87 10.83 -7.79 4.89
C ARG A 87 12.35 -7.87 4.83
N GLU A 88 12.87 -8.61 3.85
CA GLU A 88 14.31 -8.59 3.49
C GLU A 88 14.60 -7.40 2.57
#